data_AF-A0A433DGZ8-F1
#
_entry.id   AF-A0A433DGZ8-F1
#
_cell.length_a   1.000
_cell.length_b   1.000
_cell.length_c   1.000
_cell.angle_alpha   90.00
_cell.angle_beta   90.00
_cell.angle_gamma   90.00
#
_symmetry.space_group_name_H-M   'P 1'
#
loop_
_entity.id
_entity.type
_entity.pdbx_description
1 polymer ?
#
loop_
_entity_poly.entity_id
_entity_poly.type
_entity_poly.pdbx_seq_one_letter_code
_entity_poly.pdbx_strand_id
1 'polypeptide(L)'
;MSFAAPYIESDEVAALVRDKTLKSRKDYLVVDVRDDDFEGGNIPGALNVPSSVPLDRIPTLINEYAQVPKVVFHCAMSQVRGPKSARIYREALALNGIKTV
;
A
#
# COMPACT_ATOMS: atom_id res chain seq x y z
N MET A 1 1.30 -12.21 17.17
CA MET A 1 1.08 -13.06 15.98
C MET A 1 1.80 -12.40 14.81
N SER A 2 2.73 -13.09 14.15
CA SER A 2 3.43 -12.53 12.98
C SER A 2 2.44 -12.47 11.81
N PHE A 3 2.01 -11.27 11.51
CA PHE A 3 0.95 -11.03 10.55
C PHE A 3 1.55 -10.93 9.13
N ALA A 4 1.56 -12.02 8.37
CA ALA A 4 1.88 -11.99 6.93
C ALA A 4 0.72 -11.36 6.13
N ALA A 5 0.99 -10.30 5.38
CA ALA A 5 -0.02 -9.68 4.52
C ALA A 5 -0.36 -10.62 3.35
N PRO A 6 -1.65 -10.75 2.95
CA PRO A 6 -2.01 -11.54 1.79
C PRO A 6 -1.45 -10.92 0.51
N TYR A 7 -1.16 -11.77 -0.48
CA TYR A 7 -0.74 -11.34 -1.81
C TYR A 7 -1.97 -11.21 -2.73
N ILE A 8 -1.81 -10.40 -3.78
CA ILE A 8 -2.79 -10.17 -4.83
C ILE A 8 -2.07 -10.28 -6.17
N GLU A 9 -2.73 -10.90 -7.16
CA GLU A 9 -2.18 -11.06 -8.50
C GLU A 9 -2.22 -9.74 -9.30
N SER A 10 -1.29 -9.58 -10.24
CA SER A 10 -1.18 -8.34 -11.03
C SER A 10 -2.43 -8.03 -11.84
N ASP A 11 -3.13 -9.06 -12.33
CA ASP A 11 -4.36 -8.91 -13.13
C ASP A 11 -5.51 -8.32 -12.30
N GLU A 12 -5.61 -8.68 -11.02
CA GLU A 12 -6.62 -8.11 -10.12
C GLU A 12 -6.32 -6.63 -9.83
N VAL A 13 -5.06 -6.28 -9.60
CA VAL A 13 -4.65 -4.88 -9.43
C VAL A 13 -4.91 -4.09 -10.70
N ALA A 14 -4.62 -4.66 -11.87
CA ALA A 14 -4.90 -4.03 -13.15
C ALA A 14 -6.41 -3.81 -13.38
N ALA A 15 -7.25 -4.77 -12.98
CA ALA A 15 -8.71 -4.62 -13.03
C ALA A 15 -9.19 -3.48 -12.14
N LEU A 16 -8.70 -3.39 -10.90
CA LEU A 16 -9.02 -2.29 -9.96
C LEU A 16 -8.65 -0.93 -10.53
N VAL A 17 -7.46 -0.80 -11.12
CA VAL A 17 -6.96 0.47 -11.67
C VAL A 17 -7.67 0.88 -12.95
N ARG A 18 -8.12 -0.08 -13.76
CA ARG A 18 -8.83 0.17 -15.02
C ARG A 18 -10.32 0.42 -14.85
N ASP A 19 -10.90 0.00 -13.73
CA ASP A 19 -12.30 0.23 -13.42
C ASP A 19 -12.56 1.73 -13.16
N LYS A 20 -13.30 2.36 -14.07
CA LYS A 20 -13.63 3.79 -14.01
C LYS A 20 -14.64 4.12 -12.90
N THR A 21 -15.31 3.12 -12.33
CA THR A 21 -16.26 3.31 -11.24
C THR A 21 -15.55 3.47 -9.89
N LEU A 22 -14.36 2.90 -9.75
CA LEU A 22 -13.52 2.98 -8.56
C LEU A 22 -12.63 4.23 -8.60
N LYS A 23 -12.40 4.84 -7.43
CA LYS A 23 -11.55 6.00 -7.26
C LYS A 23 -10.34 5.64 -6.40
N SER A 24 -9.15 5.93 -6.96
CA SER A 24 -7.89 5.88 -6.19
C SER A 24 -7.99 6.79 -4.95
N ARG A 25 -7.39 6.34 -3.84
CA ARG A 25 -7.40 6.96 -2.51
C ARG A 25 -8.78 7.03 -1.83
N LYS A 26 -9.80 6.39 -2.40
CA LYS A 26 -11.13 6.27 -1.78
C LYS A 26 -11.56 4.81 -1.70
N ASP A 27 -11.63 4.14 -2.85
CA ASP A 27 -12.07 2.75 -2.96
C ASP A 27 -10.89 1.77 -2.93
N TYR A 28 -9.74 2.21 -3.45
CA TYR A 28 -8.48 1.48 -3.36
C TYR A 28 -7.30 2.43 -3.30
N LEU A 29 -6.17 1.95 -2.80
CA LEU A 29 -4.90 2.67 -2.79
C LEU A 29 -3.78 1.72 -3.20
N VAL A 30 -3.00 2.11 -4.20
CA VAL A 30 -1.74 1.44 -4.53
C VAL A 30 -0.60 2.26 -3.94
N VAL A 31 0.25 1.62 -3.14
CA VAL A 31 1.43 2.22 -2.51
C VAL A 31 2.68 1.59 -3.12
N ASP A 32 3.45 2.41 -3.82
CA ASP A 32 4.73 2.03 -4.39
C ASP A 32 5.84 2.36 -3.40
N VAL A 33 6.51 1.33 -2.87
CA VAL A 33 7.57 1.49 -1.86
C VAL A 33 8.99 1.43 -2.43
N ARG A 34 9.13 1.62 -3.75
CA ARG A 34 10.42 1.82 -4.40
C ARG A 34 11.04 3.16 -3.97
N ASP A 35 12.37 3.15 -3.95
CA ASP A 35 13.20 4.30 -3.56
C ASP A 35 13.71 4.95 -4.87
N ASP A 36 15.01 4.95 -5.13
CA ASP A 36 15.60 5.49 -6.37
C ASP A 36 15.14 4.73 -7.63
N ASP A 37 14.64 3.50 -7.47
CA ASP A 37 14.11 2.64 -8.53
C ASP A 37 12.64 2.90 -8.88
N PHE A 38 12.06 4.01 -8.40
CA PHE A 38 10.70 4.44 -8.72
C PHE A 38 10.57 5.02 -10.14
N GLU A 39 11.63 5.64 -10.66
CA GLU A 39 11.65 6.23 -11.99
C GLU A 39 11.53 5.17 -13.11
N GLY A 40 10.99 5.55 -14.26
CA GLY A 40 10.85 4.66 -15.43
C GLY A 40 9.46 4.04 -15.63
N GLY A 41 8.52 4.34 -14.74
CA GLY A 41 7.11 3.95 -14.88
C GLY A 41 6.49 3.50 -13.57
N ASN A 42 5.24 3.89 -13.34
CA ASN A 42 4.49 3.56 -12.14
C ASN A 42 3.00 3.32 -12.46
N ILE A 43 2.31 2.70 -11.51
CA ILE A 43 0.88 2.44 -11.64
C ILE A 43 0.13 3.78 -11.54
N PRO A 44 -0.78 4.10 -12.48
CA PRO A 44 -1.54 5.35 -12.46
C PRO A 44 -2.28 5.55 -11.13
N GLY A 45 -2.06 6.72 -10.51
CA GLY A 45 -2.68 7.07 -9.24
C GLY A 45 -2.08 6.38 -8.01
N ALA A 46 -0.96 5.65 -8.16
CA ALA A 46 -0.21 5.14 -7.02
C ALA A 46 0.42 6.26 -6.19
N LEU A 47 0.54 6.02 -4.89
CA LEU A 47 1.27 6.87 -3.97
C LEU A 47 2.68 6.30 -3.77
N ASN A 48 3.71 7.08 -4.07
CA ASN A 48 5.07 6.66 -3.76
C ASN A 48 5.40 6.96 -2.30
N VAL A 49 5.73 5.90 -1.56
CA VAL A 49 6.18 5.95 -0.16
C VAL A 49 7.42 5.06 -0.06
N PRO A 50 8.61 5.60 -0.32
CA PRO A 50 9.85 4.81 -0.32
C PRO A 50 10.02 3.99 0.96
N SER A 51 10.49 2.76 0.84
CA SER A 51 10.63 1.86 2.00
C SER A 51 11.67 2.33 3.03
N SER A 52 12.56 3.23 2.60
CA SER A 52 13.51 3.97 3.44
C SER A 52 12.86 5.06 4.29
N VAL A 53 11.61 5.45 4.00
CA VAL A 53 10.89 6.47 4.76
C VAL A 53 10.79 6.04 6.23
N PRO A 54 11.11 6.94 7.18
CA PRO A 54 11.02 6.65 8.60
C PRO A 54 9.61 6.20 9.02
N LEU A 55 9.56 5.28 9.99
CA LEU A 55 8.32 4.80 10.62
C LEU A 55 7.44 5.95 11.13
N ASP A 56 8.04 7.11 11.43
CA ASP A 56 7.36 8.31 11.91
C ASP A 56 6.38 8.93 10.89
N ARG A 57 6.46 8.58 9.60
CA ARG A 57 5.45 8.99 8.59
C ARG A 57 4.28 8.03 8.46
N ILE A 58 4.36 6.85 9.08
CA ILE A 58 3.26 5.86 9.05
C ILE A 58 1.99 6.38 9.73
N PRO A 59 2.04 7.10 10.87
CA PRO A 59 0.86 7.73 11.45
C PRO A 59 0.13 8.67 10.48
N THR A 60 0.87 9.44 9.67
CA THR A 60 0.28 10.33 8.66
C THR A 60 -0.44 9.53 7.57
N LEU A 61 0.19 8.47 7.05
CA LEU A 61 -0.41 7.57 6.07
C LEU A 61 -1.68 6.90 6.60
N ILE A 62 -1.67 6.48 7.86
CA ILE A 62 -2.84 5.89 8.52
C ILE A 62 -3.95 6.93 8.64
N ASN A 63 -3.66 8.13 9.14
CA ASN A 63 -4.68 9.16 9.29
C ASN A 63 -5.34 9.53 7.96
N GLU A 64 -4.58 9.53 6.87
CA GLU A 64 -5.07 9.90 5.55
C GLU A 64 -5.80 8.76 4.83
N TYR A 65 -5.35 7.51 4.99
CA TYR A 65 -5.80 6.37 4.17
C TYR A 65 -6.40 5.21 4.96
N ALA A 66 -6.56 5.31 6.28
CA ALA A 66 -7.20 4.27 7.10
C ALA A 66 -8.62 3.92 6.67
N GLN A 67 -9.34 4.87 6.04
CA GLN A 67 -10.70 4.69 5.56
C GLN A 67 -10.76 4.02 4.18
N VAL A 68 -9.62 3.86 3.49
CA VAL A 68 -9.58 3.19 2.20
C VAL A 68 -9.68 1.68 2.42
N PRO A 69 -10.69 1.01 1.84
CA PRO A 69 -10.97 -0.39 2.18
C PRO A 69 -9.92 -1.36 1.61
N LYS A 70 -9.24 -1.00 0.52
CA LYS A 70 -8.22 -1.86 -0.10
C LYS A 70 -6.91 -1.11 -0.32
N VAL A 71 -5.86 -1.51 0.39
CA VAL A 71 -4.51 -0.92 0.24
C VAL A 71 -3.54 -2.00 -0.24
N VAL A 72 -2.89 -1.75 -1.37
CA VAL A 72 -1.95 -2.68 -2.02
C VAL A 72 -0.56 -2.08 -1.99
N PHE A 73 0.40 -2.77 -1.39
CA PHE A 73 1.80 -2.37 -1.38
C PHE A 73 2.60 -3.17 -2.40
N HIS A 74 3.43 -2.51 -3.21
CA HIS A 74 4.36 -3.18 -4.11
C HIS A 74 5.73 -2.51 -4.11
N CYS A 75 6.75 -3.23 -4.54
CA CYS A 75 8.06 -2.65 -4.88
C CYS A 75 8.49 -3.11 -6.28
N ALA A 76 9.79 -3.21 -6.56
CA ALA A 76 10.26 -3.70 -7.86
C ALA A 76 9.90 -5.18 -8.10
N MET A 77 10.07 -6.04 -7.10
CA MET A 77 9.79 -7.49 -7.20
C MET A 77 8.83 -8.00 -6.12
N SER A 78 8.38 -7.13 -5.22
CA SER A 78 7.48 -7.46 -4.10
C SER A 78 7.95 -8.60 -3.16
N GLN A 79 9.25 -8.86 -3.07
CA GLN A 79 9.82 -9.93 -2.23
C GLN A 79 10.22 -9.48 -0.82
N VAL A 80 10.67 -8.23 -0.67
CA VAL A 80 11.24 -7.74 0.60
C VAL A 80 10.54 -6.46 1.06
N ARG A 81 10.69 -5.37 0.29
CA ARG A 81 10.17 -4.05 0.67
C ARG A 81 8.64 -4.02 0.75
N GLY A 82 7.95 -4.53 -0.27
CA GLY A 82 6.48 -4.61 -0.31
C GLY A 82 5.87 -5.34 0.90
N PRO A 83 6.23 -6.62 1.13
CA PRO A 83 5.70 -7.40 2.25
C PRO A 83 6.03 -6.80 3.62
N LYS A 84 7.25 -6.24 3.77
CA LYS A 84 7.66 -5.53 5.00
C LYS A 84 6.74 -4.32 5.25
N SER A 85 6.53 -3.47 4.25
CA SER A 85 5.69 -2.28 4.38
C SER A 85 4.23 -2.63 4.67
N ALA A 86 3.67 -3.63 3.98
CA ALA A 86 2.31 -4.09 4.22
C ALA A 86 2.12 -4.62 5.65
N ARG A 87 3.09 -5.38 6.16
CA ARG A 87 3.07 -5.86 7.55
C ARG A 87 3.09 -4.71 8.55
N ILE A 88 4.02 -3.77 8.39
CA ILE A 88 4.15 -2.62 9.30
C ILE A 88 2.88 -1.77 9.26
N TYR A 89 2.32 -1.51 8.08
CA TYR A 89 1.08 -0.75 7.93
C TYR A 89 -0.07 -1.42 8.70
N ARG A 90 -0.22 -2.74 8.57
CA ARG A 90 -1.26 -3.48 9.31
C ARG A 90 -1.03 -3.48 10.82
N GLU A 91 0.21 -3.67 11.27
CA GLU A 91 0.56 -3.59 12.69
C GLU A 91 0.22 -2.21 13.25
N ALA A 92 0.51 -1.15 12.50
CA ALA A 92 0.23 0.21 12.91
C ALA A 92 -1.28 0.52 12.89
N LEU A 93 -2.07 0.00 11.95
CA LEU A 93 -3.54 0.07 11.99
C LEU A 93 -4.10 -0.59 13.26
N ALA A 94 -3.60 -1.79 13.60
CA ALA A 94 -4.03 -2.52 14.79
C ALA A 94 -3.69 -1.77 16.10
N LEU A 95 -2.51 -1.15 16.18
CA LEU A 95 -2.11 -0.32 17.33
C LEU A 95 -2.98 0.92 17.49
N ASN A 96 -3.49 1.49 16.39
CA ASN A 96 -4.40 2.64 16.42
C ASN A 96 -5.88 2.22 16.59
N GLY A 97 -6.17 0.94 16.82
CA GLY A 97 -7.54 0.43 17.01
C GLY A 97 -8.39 0.45 15.72
N ILE A 98 -7.77 0.64 14.56
CA ILE A 98 -8.45 0.72 13.28
C ILE A 98 -8.57 -0.70 12.73
N LYS A 99 -9.80 -1.21 12.69
CA LYS A 99 -10.11 -2.50 12.06
C LYS A 99 -10.42 -2.26 10.59
N THR A 100 -9.47 -2.62 9.72
CA THR A 100 -9.77 -2.81 8.30
C THR A 100 -10.51 -4.14 8.13
N VAL A 101 -11.67 -4.08 7.48
CA VAL A 101 -12.53 -5.24 7.15
C VAL A 101 -11.91 -6.15 6.11
#